data_AF-A0A6P6V112-F1
#
_entry.id   AF-A0A6P6V112-F1
#
_cell.length_a   1.000
_cell.length_b   1.000
_cell.length_c   1.000
_cell.angle_alpha   90.00
_cell.angle_beta   90.00
_cell.angle_gamma   90.00
#
_symmetry.space_group_name_H-M   'P 1'
#
loop_
_entity.id
_entity.type
_entity.pdbx_description
1 polymer ?
#
loop_
_entity_poly.entity_id
_entity_poly.type
_entity_poly.pdbx_seq_one_letter_code
_entity_poly.pdbx_strand_id
1 'polypeptide(L)'
;MKFTYTLSLLVLCLTLYLTFTNAANFNIINQCTYTVWAAASPGGGRRLDRGQSWSLNVAPGTTHARIWGRTNCNFDANGRGQCQTGDCNGGLVCQGYGKPPNTLAEFALNRPNNVDYIDISNVDGFNIPMEFSSVTRCRNIRCSAPIVDQCPAKLRTPGGCNNPCTVFKTNEFCCTNGPGSCRPTDFSRFFKSRCPDAYSYPQDDPTSLFTCPSGTNYRVVFSANFNITNKCTYTVWAAASTGDGRQLDRGQSWSLDVAPGTTKARIWGRTNCKFDANGQGQCQTGDCNKRLKCQGYGNPPNTLAEFALNQPNNLDYIDISNVDGFNIPMEFSSVTPCRVIKCSKPIVDQCPAQLRTPGGCNNPCTVFKRNEYCCTNGPGSCGPTDFSRFFKSRCPDAYSYPQDDRTSLFACPSGTNYRVVFCP
;
A
#
# COMPACT_ATOMS: atom_id res chain seq x y z
N MET A 1 29.49 67.43 -46.68
CA MET A 1 28.17 67.42 -46.03
C MET A 1 28.05 66.14 -45.21
N LYS A 2 27.62 66.29 -43.95
CA LYS A 2 27.50 65.25 -42.90
C LYS A 2 26.38 64.25 -43.22
N PHE A 3 26.57 62.98 -42.87
CA PHE A 3 25.61 61.91 -42.49
C PHE A 3 26.47 60.62 -42.58
N THR A 4 26.57 59.66 -41.67
CA THR A 4 25.75 59.14 -40.56
C THR A 4 26.68 58.15 -39.83
N TYR A 5 26.92 58.30 -38.52
CA TYR A 5 27.53 57.24 -37.70
C TYR A 5 26.92 57.25 -36.30
N THR A 6 25.61 56.96 -36.23
CA THR A 6 24.92 56.71 -34.96
C THR A 6 23.91 55.59 -35.16
N LEU A 7 24.38 54.41 -35.58
CA LEU A 7 23.55 53.20 -35.56
C LEU A 7 24.36 51.90 -35.60
N SER A 8 25.38 51.76 -34.73
CA SER A 8 26.13 50.49 -34.63
C SER A 8 26.44 50.03 -33.20
N LEU A 9 25.71 50.55 -32.20
CA LEU A 9 25.83 50.05 -30.82
C LEU A 9 24.50 49.62 -30.17
N LEU A 10 23.37 49.71 -30.87
CA LEU A 10 22.06 49.31 -30.31
C LEU A 10 21.59 47.91 -30.71
N VAL A 11 22.38 47.15 -31.49
CA VAL A 11 22.01 45.79 -31.95
C VAL A 11 22.77 44.69 -31.20
N LEU A 12 23.72 45.04 -30.32
CA LEU A 12 24.45 44.07 -29.49
C LEU A 12 23.88 43.94 -28.06
N CYS A 13 22.56 44.14 -27.90
CA CYS A 13 21.86 43.92 -26.63
C CYS A 13 20.51 43.20 -26.84
N LEU A 14 20.41 42.37 -27.88
CA LEU A 14 19.46 41.26 -27.87
C LEU A 14 20.13 40.15 -27.06
N THR A 15 20.15 40.30 -25.74
CA THR A 15 20.43 39.19 -24.84
C THR A 15 19.44 38.10 -25.21
N LEU A 16 19.94 37.02 -25.83
CA LEU A 16 19.25 35.75 -25.81
C LEU A 16 19.01 35.43 -24.33
N TYR A 17 17.79 35.71 -23.86
CA TYR A 17 17.28 35.09 -22.65
C TYR A 17 17.16 33.60 -22.96
N LEU A 18 18.28 32.89 -22.89
CA LEU A 18 18.31 31.44 -22.81
C LEU A 18 17.66 31.09 -21.48
N THR A 19 16.34 30.90 -21.49
CA THR A 19 15.64 30.27 -20.38
C THR A 19 16.09 28.82 -20.35
N PHE A 20 17.11 28.51 -19.56
CA PHE A 20 17.48 27.14 -19.23
C PHE A 20 16.32 26.55 -18.42
N THR A 21 15.42 25.84 -19.10
CA THR A 21 14.42 25.02 -18.42
C THR A 21 15.12 23.73 -17.99
N ASN A 22 15.30 23.56 -16.68
CA ASN A 22 15.96 22.38 -16.15
C ASN A 22 15.07 21.14 -16.37
N ALA A 23 15.69 20.01 -16.72
CA ALA A 23 14.99 18.72 -16.77
C ALA A 23 14.38 18.41 -15.41
N ALA A 24 13.15 17.90 -15.40
CA ALA A 24 12.53 17.40 -14.19
C ALA A 24 13.16 16.05 -13.83
N ASN A 25 13.58 15.91 -12.58
CA ASN A 25 14.05 14.63 -12.07
C ASN A 25 12.89 13.83 -11.49
N PHE A 26 12.76 12.58 -11.90
CA PHE A 26 11.86 11.58 -11.34
C PHE A 26 12.68 10.55 -10.58
N ASN A 27 12.51 10.51 -9.26
CA ASN A 27 13.07 9.47 -8.42
C ASN A 27 12.05 8.33 -8.28
N ILE A 28 12.22 7.28 -9.06
CA ILE A 28 11.33 6.11 -9.09
C ILE A 28 11.85 5.11 -8.07
N ILE A 29 11.05 4.80 -7.04
CA ILE A 29 11.48 4.01 -5.90
C ILE A 29 10.61 2.77 -5.79
N ASN A 30 11.26 1.61 -5.70
CA ASN A 30 10.56 0.41 -5.32
C ASN A 30 10.53 0.28 -3.80
N GLN A 31 9.42 0.66 -3.16
CA GLN A 31 9.11 0.32 -1.77
C GLN A 31 8.16 -0.88 -1.66
N CYS A 32 7.76 -1.47 -2.80
CA CYS A 32 7.18 -2.78 -2.77
C CYS A 32 8.18 -3.71 -2.15
N THR A 33 7.58 -4.72 -1.60
CA THR A 33 8.26 -5.69 -0.79
C THR A 33 8.91 -6.69 -1.80
N TYR A 34 8.42 -6.78 -3.06
CA TYR A 34 8.93 -7.57 -4.20
C TYR A 34 9.73 -6.75 -5.22
N THR A 35 10.52 -7.41 -6.08
CA THR A 35 11.18 -6.78 -7.24
C THR A 35 10.13 -6.20 -8.21
N VAL A 36 10.28 -4.93 -8.55
CA VAL A 36 9.49 -4.27 -9.59
C VAL A 36 10.42 -3.94 -10.75
N TRP A 37 10.02 -4.29 -11.96
CA TRP A 37 10.71 -3.81 -13.15
C TRP A 37 10.08 -2.48 -13.54
N ALA A 38 10.60 -1.40 -12.98
CA ALA A 38 10.18 -0.05 -13.32
C ALA A 38 10.32 0.16 -14.84
N ALA A 39 9.39 0.92 -15.40
CA ALA A 39 9.34 1.26 -16.80
C ALA A 39 8.92 2.72 -16.95
N ALA A 40 9.45 3.36 -17.99
CA ALA A 40 9.12 4.72 -18.34
C ALA A 40 9.10 4.90 -19.85
N SER A 41 8.16 5.69 -20.35
CA SER A 41 8.10 6.11 -21.75
C SER A 41 7.87 7.62 -21.80
N PRO A 42 8.86 8.43 -22.25
CA PRO A 42 10.24 8.03 -22.54
C PRO A 42 11.01 7.64 -21.27
N GLY A 43 12.09 6.86 -21.41
CA GLY A 43 13.03 6.58 -20.32
C GLY A 43 13.56 5.14 -20.27
N GLY A 44 12.80 4.16 -20.76
CA GLY A 44 13.22 2.77 -20.82
C GLY A 44 12.66 1.92 -19.69
N GLY A 45 13.51 1.11 -19.06
CA GLY A 45 13.10 0.29 -17.94
C GLY A 45 14.28 -0.27 -17.16
N ARG A 46 14.05 -0.52 -15.87
CA ARG A 46 15.07 -0.94 -14.92
C ARG A 46 14.49 -1.91 -13.91
N ARG A 47 15.21 -3.01 -13.65
CA ARG A 47 14.92 -3.88 -12.51
C ARG A 47 15.25 -3.12 -11.22
N LEU A 48 14.26 -2.95 -10.35
CA LEU A 48 14.41 -2.38 -9.02
C LEU A 48 14.07 -3.43 -7.99
N ASP A 49 15.08 -3.90 -7.27
CA ASP A 49 14.84 -4.57 -6.00
C ASP A 49 14.31 -3.57 -4.96
N ARG A 50 13.81 -4.10 -3.85
CA ARG A 50 13.27 -3.28 -2.77
C ARG A 50 14.31 -2.28 -2.26
N GLY A 51 13.85 -1.05 -2.03
CA GLY A 51 14.68 0.06 -1.57
C GLY A 51 15.56 0.67 -2.67
N GLN A 52 15.71 0.00 -3.82
CA GLN A 52 16.42 0.58 -4.95
C GLN A 52 15.57 1.69 -5.58
N SER A 53 16.29 2.64 -6.16
CA SER A 53 15.69 3.71 -6.92
C SER A 53 16.31 3.86 -8.30
N TRP A 54 15.55 4.51 -9.17
CA TRP A 54 15.97 4.92 -10.48
C TRP A 54 15.70 6.41 -10.63
N SER A 55 16.78 7.17 -10.75
CA SER A 55 16.74 8.58 -11.12
C SER A 55 16.58 8.69 -12.64
N LEU A 56 15.49 9.29 -13.10
CA LEU A 56 15.17 9.53 -14.49
C LEU A 56 15.05 11.04 -14.72
N ASN A 57 15.89 11.60 -15.59
CA ASN A 57 15.76 12.99 -16.01
C ASN A 57 14.90 13.07 -17.26
N VAL A 58 13.85 13.87 -17.21
CA VAL A 58 12.93 14.05 -18.34
C VAL A 58 12.96 15.50 -18.81
N ALA A 59 13.13 15.68 -20.11
CA ALA A 59 13.26 17.00 -20.71
C ALA A 59 11.96 17.80 -20.55
N PRO A 60 12.05 19.13 -20.32
CA PRO A 60 10.87 19.99 -20.32
C PRO A 60 10.18 19.94 -21.69
N GLY A 61 8.85 20.03 -21.71
CA GLY A 61 8.05 19.91 -22.92
C GLY A 61 7.67 18.47 -23.28
N THR A 62 8.20 17.46 -22.57
CA THR A 62 7.80 16.05 -22.76
C THR A 62 6.30 15.89 -22.48
N THR A 63 5.58 15.20 -23.36
CA THR A 63 4.13 14.94 -23.24
C THR A 63 3.84 13.46 -23.37
N HIS A 64 2.62 13.06 -22.97
CA HIS A 64 2.16 11.67 -23.02
C HIS A 64 3.17 10.72 -22.34
N ALA A 65 3.81 11.19 -21.26
CA ALA A 65 4.83 10.44 -20.58
C ALA A 65 4.19 9.54 -19.51
N ARG A 66 4.75 8.35 -19.33
CA ARG A 66 4.27 7.36 -18.38
C ARG A 66 5.41 6.76 -17.58
N ILE A 67 5.20 6.55 -16.29
CA ILE A 67 6.00 5.67 -15.43
C ILE A 67 5.08 4.61 -14.83
N TRP A 68 5.50 3.35 -14.86
CA TRP A 68 4.75 2.25 -14.26
C TRP A 68 5.66 1.15 -13.73
N GLY A 69 5.11 0.31 -12.86
CA GLY A 69 5.79 -0.87 -12.34
C GLY A 69 5.32 -2.13 -13.05
N ARG A 70 6.26 -3.00 -13.42
CA ARG A 70 5.96 -4.32 -14.01
C ARG A 70 6.26 -5.42 -13.00
N THR A 71 5.42 -6.44 -12.98
CA THR A 71 5.52 -7.55 -12.01
C THR A 71 5.80 -8.89 -12.67
N ASN A 72 6.46 -9.78 -11.92
CA ASN A 72 6.75 -11.16 -12.31
C ASN A 72 7.36 -11.26 -13.70
N CYS A 73 8.44 -10.50 -13.92
CA CYS A 73 9.16 -10.51 -15.17
C CYS A 73 10.28 -11.55 -15.16
N ASN A 74 10.52 -12.14 -16.33
CA ASN A 74 11.69 -12.94 -16.60
C ASN A 74 12.34 -12.43 -17.89
N PHE A 75 13.62 -12.07 -17.83
CA PHE A 75 14.39 -11.56 -18.97
C PHE A 75 15.67 -12.38 -19.12
N ASP A 76 16.04 -12.64 -20.37
CA ASP A 76 17.34 -13.21 -20.72
C ASP A 76 18.47 -12.16 -20.61
N ALA A 77 19.69 -12.60 -20.92
CA ALA A 77 20.88 -11.74 -20.89
C ALA A 77 20.82 -10.56 -21.89
N ASN A 78 19.97 -10.65 -22.93
CA ASN A 78 19.75 -9.59 -23.90
C ASN A 78 18.60 -8.64 -23.48
N GLY A 79 18.03 -8.83 -22.29
CA GLY A 79 16.90 -8.06 -21.81
C GLY A 79 15.60 -8.36 -22.57
N ARG A 80 15.47 -9.53 -23.18
CA ARG A 80 14.26 -10.02 -23.86
C ARG A 80 13.54 -11.03 -22.98
N GLY A 81 12.23 -10.97 -22.93
CA GLY A 81 11.47 -11.75 -21.96
C GLY A 81 10.00 -11.37 -21.93
N GLN A 82 9.36 -11.58 -20.77
CA GLN A 82 7.96 -11.20 -20.54
C GLN A 82 7.74 -10.84 -19.08
N CYS A 83 6.83 -9.89 -18.85
CA CYS A 83 6.24 -9.59 -17.55
C CYS A 83 4.79 -10.08 -17.47
N GLN A 84 4.33 -10.47 -16.29
CA GLN A 84 2.91 -10.81 -16.09
C GLN A 84 2.00 -9.59 -16.22
N THR A 85 2.44 -8.44 -15.70
CA THR A 85 1.71 -7.17 -15.82
C THR A 85 2.61 -6.05 -16.31
N GLY A 86 2.06 -5.11 -17.07
CA GLY A 86 2.80 -3.95 -17.59
C GLY A 86 3.88 -4.26 -18.64
N ASP A 87 3.89 -5.45 -19.22
CA ASP A 87 4.88 -5.84 -20.23
C ASP A 87 4.91 -4.87 -21.41
N CYS A 88 6.10 -4.44 -21.83
CA CYS A 88 6.30 -3.48 -22.91
C CYS A 88 6.94 -4.14 -24.13
N ASN A 89 6.20 -5.11 -24.71
CA ASN A 89 6.61 -5.91 -25.87
C ASN A 89 7.85 -6.77 -25.60
N GLY A 90 7.93 -7.33 -24.40
CA GLY A 90 8.97 -8.26 -23.97
C GLY A 90 10.37 -7.66 -23.80
N GLY A 91 10.50 -6.34 -23.78
CA GLY A 91 11.77 -5.66 -23.53
C GLY A 91 11.96 -5.27 -22.06
N LEU A 92 13.15 -5.48 -21.51
CA LEU A 92 13.54 -4.91 -20.21
C LEU A 92 13.55 -3.37 -20.29
N VAL A 93 14.10 -2.83 -21.38
CA VAL A 93 14.13 -1.39 -21.68
C VAL A 93 12.96 -1.07 -22.61
N CYS A 94 11.92 -0.45 -22.06
CA CYS A 94 10.70 -0.16 -22.80
C CYS A 94 10.90 0.91 -23.88
N GLN A 95 10.37 0.66 -25.08
CA GLN A 95 10.35 1.61 -26.21
C GLN A 95 8.94 2.22 -26.44
N GLY A 96 7.98 1.86 -25.59
CA GLY A 96 6.58 2.29 -25.66
C GLY A 96 5.84 1.87 -24.40
N TYR A 97 4.51 2.01 -24.42
CA TYR A 97 3.67 1.74 -23.26
C TYR A 97 3.56 0.25 -22.92
N GLY A 98 3.29 -0.02 -21.64
CA GLY A 98 3.05 -1.36 -21.12
C GLY A 98 1.63 -1.84 -21.38
N LYS A 99 1.45 -3.17 -21.48
CA LYS A 99 0.14 -3.81 -21.60
C LYS A 99 -0.62 -3.77 -20.26
N PRO A 100 -1.91 -3.40 -20.26
CA PRO A 100 -2.79 -3.53 -19.10
C PRO A 100 -2.81 -4.94 -18.48
N PRO A 101 -3.05 -5.07 -17.15
CA PRO A 101 -3.25 -3.98 -16.21
C PRO A 101 -1.91 -3.38 -15.77
N ASN A 102 -1.83 -2.05 -15.70
CA ASN A 102 -0.74 -1.39 -14.99
C ASN A 102 -1.18 -0.04 -14.44
N THR A 103 -0.86 0.20 -13.16
CA THR A 103 -1.09 1.50 -12.52
C THR A 103 -0.10 2.50 -13.11
N LEU A 104 -0.60 3.62 -13.65
CA LEU A 104 0.21 4.61 -14.35
C LEU A 104 0.44 5.86 -13.49
N ALA A 105 1.66 6.36 -13.48
CA ALA A 105 1.94 7.78 -13.25
C ALA A 105 2.07 8.45 -14.63
N GLU A 106 1.12 9.31 -14.99
CA GLU A 106 1.13 10.03 -16.26
C GLU A 106 1.52 11.50 -16.04
N PHE A 107 2.26 12.07 -16.98
CA PHE A 107 2.68 13.47 -16.87
C PHE A 107 2.96 14.13 -18.22
N ALA A 108 2.85 15.46 -18.22
CA ALA A 108 3.23 16.34 -19.31
C ALA A 108 3.93 17.57 -18.73
N LEU A 109 5.20 17.77 -19.08
CA LEU A 109 6.06 18.80 -18.50
C LEU A 109 6.04 20.09 -19.30
N ASN A 110 6.20 21.21 -18.60
CA ASN A 110 6.34 22.54 -19.18
C ASN A 110 5.27 22.90 -20.21
N ARG A 111 4.02 22.80 -19.77
CA ARG A 111 2.82 23.16 -20.54
C ARG A 111 2.53 24.66 -20.40
N PRO A 112 1.58 25.22 -21.18
CA PRO A 112 1.26 26.65 -21.14
C PRO A 112 1.06 27.15 -19.70
N ASN A 113 1.56 28.35 -19.40
CA ASN A 113 1.65 28.94 -18.06
C ASN A 113 2.72 28.33 -17.13
N ASN A 114 3.74 27.66 -17.69
CA ASN A 114 4.85 27.07 -16.94
C ASN A 114 4.37 26.11 -15.84
N VAL A 115 3.45 25.22 -16.23
CA VAL A 115 2.96 24.15 -15.35
C VAL A 115 3.25 22.79 -15.94
N ASP A 116 3.53 21.83 -15.06
CA ASP A 116 3.48 20.41 -15.34
C ASP A 116 2.08 19.90 -15.02
N TYR A 117 1.54 19.02 -15.85
CA TYR A 117 0.35 18.24 -15.55
C TYR A 117 0.77 16.85 -15.11
N ILE A 118 0.19 16.36 -14.02
CA ILE A 118 0.50 15.05 -13.44
C ILE A 118 -0.79 14.36 -12.99
N ASP A 119 -0.78 13.03 -13.05
CA ASP A 119 -1.86 12.22 -12.53
C ASP A 119 -1.42 10.77 -12.24
N ILE A 120 -2.25 10.07 -11.46
CA ILE A 120 -2.25 8.61 -11.41
C ILE A 120 -3.45 8.13 -12.21
N SER A 121 -3.27 7.11 -13.04
CA SER A 121 -4.33 6.60 -13.90
C SER A 121 -4.52 5.09 -13.74
N ASN A 122 -5.77 4.71 -13.49
CA ASN A 122 -6.27 3.33 -13.51
C ASN A 122 -7.08 3.03 -14.78
N VAL A 123 -7.00 3.89 -15.80
CA VAL A 123 -7.68 3.70 -17.10
C VAL A 123 -7.13 2.49 -17.84
N ASP A 124 -5.84 2.20 -17.66
CA ASP A 124 -5.17 0.99 -18.13
C ASP A 124 -5.11 -0.12 -17.05
N GLY A 125 -5.97 -0.03 -16.03
CA GLY A 125 -6.07 -0.98 -14.93
C GLY A 125 -5.13 -0.68 -13.76
N PHE A 126 -5.03 -1.62 -12.83
CA PHE A 126 -4.25 -1.51 -11.60
C PHE A 126 -3.50 -2.81 -11.33
N ASN A 127 -2.23 -2.71 -10.97
CA ASN A 127 -1.41 -3.86 -10.57
C ASN A 127 -0.66 -3.59 -9.26
N ILE A 128 -0.06 -2.41 -9.11
CA ILE A 128 0.78 -2.04 -7.98
C ILE A 128 0.24 -0.73 -7.35
N PRO A 129 0.11 -0.65 -6.01
CA PRO A 129 -0.09 0.61 -5.30
C PRO A 129 0.96 1.65 -5.66
N MET A 130 0.53 2.89 -5.86
CA MET A 130 1.40 3.97 -6.30
C MET A 130 1.19 5.26 -5.50
N GLU A 131 2.30 5.87 -5.09
CA GLU A 131 2.36 7.31 -4.78
C GLU A 131 3.07 8.02 -5.92
N PHE A 132 2.55 9.18 -6.30
CA PHE A 132 3.23 10.14 -7.16
C PHE A 132 3.19 11.50 -6.45
N SER A 133 4.38 11.99 -6.08
CA SER A 133 4.54 13.17 -5.23
C SER A 133 5.61 14.12 -5.77
N SER A 134 5.47 15.40 -5.49
CA SER A 134 6.52 16.39 -5.73
C SER A 134 7.50 16.40 -4.57
N VAL A 135 8.80 16.54 -4.84
CA VAL A 135 9.84 16.77 -3.82
C VAL A 135 9.71 18.18 -3.23
N THR A 136 9.15 19.12 -4.00
CA THR A 136 8.95 20.52 -3.57
C THR A 136 7.56 21.02 -3.96
N ARG A 137 6.74 21.35 -2.95
CA ARG A 137 5.61 22.32 -3.02
C ARG A 137 4.37 22.00 -3.89
N CYS A 138 4.10 20.77 -4.28
CA CYS A 138 2.80 20.39 -4.86
C CYS A 138 2.01 19.37 -4.03
N ARG A 139 0.83 18.98 -4.54
CA ARG A 139 -0.02 17.92 -4.01
C ARG A 139 0.63 16.54 -4.20
N ASN A 140 0.57 15.72 -3.16
CA ASN A 140 0.88 14.30 -3.24
C ASN A 140 -0.38 13.55 -3.63
N ILE A 141 -0.31 12.74 -4.69
CA ILE A 141 -1.42 11.92 -5.17
C ILE A 141 -1.10 10.45 -4.93
N ARG A 142 -2.12 9.68 -4.52
CA ARG A 142 -1.94 8.28 -4.11
C ARG A 142 -3.07 7.39 -4.59
N CYS A 143 -2.70 6.17 -4.99
CA CYS A 143 -3.64 5.09 -5.23
C CYS A 143 -3.09 3.82 -4.58
N SER A 144 -3.54 3.56 -3.35
CA SER A 144 -3.03 2.44 -2.53
C SER A 144 -4.12 1.56 -1.92
N ALA A 145 -5.36 1.66 -2.41
CA ALA A 145 -6.41 0.73 -2.01
C ALA A 145 -6.16 -0.70 -2.57
N PRO A 146 -6.73 -1.74 -1.94
CA PRO A 146 -6.54 -3.14 -2.34
C PRO A 146 -7.38 -3.50 -3.56
N ILE A 147 -7.15 -2.81 -4.68
CA ILE A 147 -7.92 -2.94 -5.91
C ILE A 147 -7.82 -4.35 -6.50
N VAL A 148 -6.63 -4.98 -6.47
CA VAL A 148 -6.44 -6.35 -6.96
C VAL A 148 -7.34 -7.34 -6.21
N ASP A 149 -7.40 -7.23 -4.88
CA ASP A 149 -8.18 -8.14 -4.02
C ASP A 149 -9.68 -7.98 -4.25
N GLN A 150 -10.12 -6.72 -4.32
CA GLN A 150 -11.53 -6.36 -4.41
C GLN A 150 -12.02 -6.30 -5.85
N CYS A 151 -11.16 -6.59 -6.82
CA CYS A 151 -11.43 -6.44 -8.23
C CYS A 151 -12.76 -7.14 -8.60
N PRO A 152 -13.69 -6.45 -9.30
CA PRO A 152 -14.91 -7.07 -9.79
C PRO A 152 -14.58 -8.28 -10.64
N ALA A 153 -15.35 -9.36 -10.52
CA ALA A 153 -15.05 -10.64 -11.19
C ALA A 153 -14.81 -10.49 -12.70
N LYS A 154 -15.57 -9.60 -13.38
CA LYS A 154 -15.43 -9.32 -14.81
C LYS A 154 -14.13 -8.61 -15.21
N LEU A 155 -13.40 -8.05 -14.26
CA LEU A 155 -12.19 -7.25 -14.47
C LEU A 155 -10.92 -7.95 -13.95
N ARG A 156 -11.07 -9.08 -13.24
CA ARG A 156 -9.95 -9.83 -12.66
C ARG A 156 -9.05 -10.40 -13.74
N THR A 157 -7.74 -10.30 -13.51
CA THR A 157 -6.71 -10.90 -14.35
C THR A 157 -5.51 -11.27 -13.47
N PRO A 158 -4.65 -12.23 -13.85
CA PRO A 158 -3.49 -12.58 -13.05
C PRO A 158 -2.60 -11.36 -12.75
N GLY A 159 -2.34 -11.11 -11.46
CA GLY A 159 -1.46 -10.03 -11.00
C GLY A 159 -2.06 -8.62 -11.01
N GLY A 160 -3.34 -8.44 -11.37
CA GLY A 160 -3.95 -7.11 -11.39
C GLY A 160 -5.47 -7.07 -11.57
N CYS A 161 -6.00 -5.88 -11.80
CA CYS A 161 -7.39 -5.59 -12.09
C CYS A 161 -7.46 -4.71 -13.33
N ASN A 162 -8.05 -5.22 -14.43
CA ASN A 162 -8.21 -4.43 -15.64
C ASN A 162 -9.25 -3.33 -15.46
N ASN A 163 -9.12 -2.24 -16.21
CA ASN A 163 -10.21 -1.28 -16.34
C ASN A 163 -11.29 -1.83 -17.28
N PRO A 164 -12.57 -1.46 -17.13
CA PRO A 164 -13.62 -1.83 -18.07
C PRO A 164 -13.33 -1.44 -19.52
N CYS A 165 -12.60 -0.35 -19.80
CA CYS A 165 -12.24 -0.02 -21.19
C CYS A 165 -11.38 -1.12 -21.83
N THR A 166 -10.38 -1.61 -21.11
CA THR A 166 -9.51 -2.71 -21.55
C THR A 166 -10.29 -3.99 -21.87
N VAL A 167 -11.31 -4.29 -21.06
CA VAL A 167 -12.09 -5.53 -21.15
C VAL A 167 -13.18 -5.45 -22.21
N PHE A 168 -13.99 -4.40 -22.17
CA PHE A 168 -15.22 -4.30 -22.97
C PHE A 168 -15.02 -3.53 -24.28
N LYS A 169 -14.05 -2.61 -24.35
CA LYS A 169 -13.69 -1.85 -25.56
C LYS A 169 -14.87 -1.09 -26.20
N THR A 170 -15.83 -0.64 -25.40
CA THR A 170 -16.99 0.14 -25.86
C THR A 170 -16.79 1.63 -25.60
N ASN A 171 -17.51 2.48 -26.33
CA ASN A 171 -17.51 3.93 -26.09
C ASN A 171 -17.92 4.28 -24.64
N GLU A 172 -18.83 3.50 -24.03
CA GLU A 172 -19.27 3.70 -22.65
C GLU A 172 -18.09 3.73 -21.66
N PHE A 173 -17.09 2.87 -21.87
CA PHE A 173 -15.94 2.77 -20.97
C PHE A 173 -14.68 3.48 -21.49
N CYS A 174 -14.53 3.57 -22.82
CA CYS A 174 -13.34 4.09 -23.47
C CYS A 174 -13.48 5.52 -24.01
N CYS A 175 -14.69 6.09 -24.01
CA CYS A 175 -14.95 7.48 -24.40
C CYS A 175 -14.44 7.83 -25.81
N THR A 176 -14.50 6.87 -26.75
CA THR A 176 -13.91 6.98 -28.09
C THR A 176 -14.60 7.99 -28.99
N ASN A 177 -15.84 8.41 -28.67
CA ASN A 177 -16.62 9.37 -29.45
C ASN A 177 -16.35 10.83 -29.04
N GLY A 178 -15.26 11.10 -28.31
CA GLY A 178 -14.80 12.45 -27.96
C GLY A 178 -15.31 12.98 -26.61
N PRO A 179 -14.97 14.24 -26.25
CA PRO A 179 -15.34 14.84 -24.97
C PRO A 179 -16.86 14.81 -24.70
N GLY A 180 -17.25 14.41 -23.49
CA GLY A 180 -18.65 14.27 -23.08
C GLY A 180 -19.34 12.98 -23.53
N SER A 181 -18.67 12.10 -24.27
CA SER A 181 -19.26 10.88 -24.83
C SER A 181 -19.44 9.71 -23.85
N CYS A 182 -18.90 9.83 -22.64
CA CYS A 182 -18.97 8.80 -21.60
C CYS A 182 -19.19 9.45 -20.22
N ARG A 183 -19.58 8.65 -19.24
CA ARG A 183 -19.84 9.08 -17.86
C ARG A 183 -19.31 8.03 -16.87
N PRO A 184 -19.20 8.35 -15.58
CA PRO A 184 -18.86 7.34 -14.57
C PRO A 184 -19.82 6.15 -14.61
N THR A 185 -19.27 4.95 -14.63
CA THR A 185 -19.98 3.66 -14.60
C THR A 185 -19.76 2.99 -13.24
N ASP A 186 -20.46 1.88 -12.95
CA ASP A 186 -20.23 1.14 -11.71
C ASP A 186 -18.80 0.60 -11.60
N PHE A 187 -18.21 0.23 -12.74
CA PHE A 187 -16.82 -0.21 -12.79
C PHE A 187 -15.83 0.94 -12.55
N SER A 188 -16.02 2.12 -13.15
CA SER A 188 -15.11 3.24 -12.85
C SER A 188 -15.33 3.78 -11.43
N ARG A 189 -16.57 3.80 -10.92
CA ARG A 189 -16.86 4.11 -9.51
C ARG A 189 -16.17 3.16 -8.54
N PHE A 190 -16.00 1.88 -8.89
CA PHE A 190 -15.20 0.93 -8.09
C PHE A 190 -13.75 1.40 -7.92
N PHE A 191 -13.08 1.84 -9.00
CA PHE A 191 -11.72 2.37 -8.92
C PHE A 191 -11.70 3.72 -8.19
N LYS A 192 -12.64 4.61 -8.51
CA LYS A 192 -12.68 5.97 -7.97
C LYS A 192 -12.91 6.02 -6.46
N SER A 193 -13.80 5.17 -5.94
CA SER A 193 -14.05 5.10 -4.50
C SER A 193 -12.84 4.58 -3.70
N ARG A 194 -11.90 3.92 -4.38
CA ARG A 194 -10.69 3.31 -3.81
C ARG A 194 -9.46 4.20 -3.97
N CYS A 195 -9.38 4.91 -5.08
CA CYS A 195 -8.33 5.88 -5.37
C CYS A 195 -8.97 7.20 -5.83
N PRO A 196 -9.40 8.06 -4.90
CA PRO A 196 -10.10 9.31 -5.24
C PRO A 196 -9.27 10.28 -6.08
N ASP A 197 -7.94 10.24 -5.95
CA ASP A 197 -7.01 11.09 -6.71
C ASP A 197 -6.65 10.51 -8.09
N ALA A 198 -7.08 9.29 -8.43
CA ALA A 198 -6.69 8.65 -9.68
C ALA A 198 -7.79 8.75 -10.76
N TYR A 199 -7.38 8.82 -12.03
CA TYR A 199 -8.29 8.62 -13.14
C TYR A 199 -8.90 7.23 -13.07
N SER A 200 -10.22 7.15 -13.06
CA SER A 200 -10.96 5.89 -13.08
C SER A 200 -11.59 5.56 -14.44
N TYR A 201 -11.70 6.57 -15.30
CA TYR A 201 -12.16 6.49 -16.69
C TYR A 201 -11.54 7.66 -17.49
N PRO A 202 -11.54 7.63 -18.84
CA PRO A 202 -10.77 8.58 -19.66
C PRO A 202 -11.10 10.08 -19.51
N GLN A 203 -12.28 10.45 -19.00
CA GLN A 203 -12.71 11.85 -18.87
C GLN A 203 -12.87 12.28 -17.40
N ASP A 204 -12.11 11.66 -16.50
CA ASP A 204 -12.13 11.92 -15.05
C ASP A 204 -11.26 13.13 -14.62
N ASP A 205 -11.05 14.10 -15.52
CA ASP A 205 -10.18 15.25 -15.29
C ASP A 205 -10.52 16.06 -14.02
N PRO A 206 -11.80 16.38 -13.72
CA PRO A 206 -12.15 17.31 -12.64
C PRO A 206 -11.65 16.92 -11.24
N THR A 207 -11.32 15.64 -11.02
CA THR A 207 -10.88 15.13 -9.72
C THR A 207 -9.55 14.38 -9.77
N SER A 208 -8.90 14.31 -10.93
CA SER A 208 -7.76 13.43 -11.16
C SER A 208 -6.58 14.10 -11.86
N LEU A 209 -6.80 15.26 -12.49
CA LEU A 209 -5.73 16.05 -13.11
C LEU A 209 -5.16 17.05 -12.12
N PHE A 210 -3.85 17.00 -11.92
CA PHE A 210 -3.16 17.92 -11.00
C PHE A 210 -2.07 18.70 -11.72
N THR A 211 -1.75 19.87 -11.17
CA THR A 211 -0.72 20.75 -11.73
C THR A 211 0.36 21.07 -10.71
N CYS A 212 1.58 21.20 -11.23
CA CYS A 212 2.77 21.66 -10.51
C CYS A 212 3.45 22.80 -11.28
N PRO A 213 4.24 23.68 -10.63
CA PRO A 213 5.13 24.57 -11.36
C PRO A 213 6.17 23.79 -12.18
N SER A 214 6.46 24.22 -13.41
CA SER A 214 7.53 23.63 -14.24
C SER A 214 8.87 23.61 -13.52
N GLY A 215 9.66 22.54 -13.76
CA GLY A 215 10.96 22.34 -13.11
C GLY A 215 10.86 21.71 -11.72
N THR A 216 9.66 21.29 -11.32
CA THR A 216 9.46 20.48 -10.12
C THR A 216 10.12 19.11 -10.29
N ASN A 217 10.76 18.63 -9.23
CA ASN A 217 11.25 17.25 -9.15
C ASN A 217 10.19 16.37 -8.49
N TYR A 218 10.11 15.12 -8.92
CA TYR A 218 9.07 14.19 -8.55
C TYR A 218 9.62 12.89 -7.97
N ARG A 219 8.74 12.19 -7.27
CA ARG A 219 8.96 10.86 -6.73
C ARG A 219 7.78 9.98 -7.14
N VAL A 220 8.08 8.80 -7.68
CA VAL A 220 7.10 7.76 -7.98
C VAL A 220 7.45 6.54 -7.15
N VAL A 221 6.52 6.07 -6.32
CA VAL A 221 6.79 5.00 -5.35
C VAL A 221 5.80 3.89 -5.50
N PHE A 222 6.32 2.71 -5.77
CA PHE A 222 5.58 1.45 -5.68
C PHE A 222 5.58 0.98 -4.22
N SER A 223 4.46 0.58 -3.62
CA SER A 223 4.38 0.14 -2.20
C SER A 223 3.62 -1.16 -1.97
N ALA A 224 3.81 -1.77 -0.79
CA ALA A 224 3.09 -2.95 -0.31
C ALA A 224 1.98 -2.57 0.68
N ASN A 225 0.92 -3.38 0.74
CA ASN A 225 -0.34 -3.04 1.41
C ASN A 225 -0.80 -4.09 2.41
N PHE A 226 -1.34 -3.64 3.55
CA PHE A 226 -2.15 -4.43 4.47
C PHE A 226 -3.63 -4.10 4.27
N ASN A 227 -4.40 -5.11 3.87
CA ASN A 227 -5.85 -5.01 3.75
C ASN A 227 -6.53 -5.58 5.00
N ILE A 228 -7.07 -4.70 5.85
CA ILE A 228 -7.68 -5.04 7.13
C ILE A 228 -9.20 -5.04 6.96
N THR A 229 -9.86 -6.18 7.14
CA THR A 229 -11.30 -6.33 6.90
C THR A 229 -12.05 -6.77 8.14
N ASN A 230 -13.17 -6.10 8.43
CA ASN A 230 -14.09 -6.54 9.48
C ASN A 230 -15.18 -7.45 8.90
N LYS A 231 -15.16 -8.75 9.21
CA LYS A 231 -16.27 -9.67 8.90
C LYS A 231 -17.14 -9.99 10.12
N CYS A 232 -16.82 -9.44 11.29
CA CYS A 232 -17.62 -9.63 12.49
C CYS A 232 -19.04 -9.10 12.27
N THR A 233 -19.99 -9.64 13.04
CA THR A 233 -21.38 -9.16 13.04
C THR A 233 -21.55 -7.81 13.74
N TYR A 234 -20.47 -7.28 14.32
CA TYR A 234 -20.40 -6.04 15.08
C TYR A 234 -19.26 -5.15 14.58
N THR A 235 -19.36 -3.85 14.88
CA THR A 235 -18.33 -2.86 14.56
C THR A 235 -17.05 -3.13 15.34
N VAL A 236 -15.91 -3.00 14.66
CA VAL A 236 -14.56 -3.12 15.24
C VAL A 236 -13.82 -1.82 14.97
N TRP A 237 -13.07 -1.32 15.95
CA TRP A 237 -12.13 -0.22 15.73
C TRP A 237 -10.75 -0.81 15.48
N ALA A 238 -10.43 -1.03 14.21
CA ALA A 238 -9.11 -1.48 13.79
C ALA A 238 -8.04 -0.48 14.26
N ALA A 239 -6.86 -1.01 14.59
CA ALA A 239 -5.74 -0.25 15.08
C ALA A 239 -4.44 -0.80 14.51
N ALA A 240 -3.48 0.09 14.28
CA ALA A 240 -2.12 -0.27 13.89
C ALA A 240 -1.12 0.52 14.72
N SER A 241 -0.06 -0.14 15.18
CA SER A 241 0.98 0.50 16.01
C SER A 241 1.81 1.54 15.26
N THR A 242 1.66 1.62 13.94
CA THR A 242 2.32 2.57 13.05
C THR A 242 1.76 3.99 13.13
N GLY A 243 0.78 4.27 14.01
CA GLY A 243 0.25 5.63 14.22
C GLY A 243 -1.23 5.81 13.93
N ASP A 244 -1.98 4.75 13.60
CA ASP A 244 -3.29 4.88 12.95
C ASP A 244 -4.38 4.00 13.58
N GLY A 245 -5.63 4.26 13.20
CA GLY A 245 -6.78 3.49 13.64
C GLY A 245 -8.10 4.02 13.06
N ARG A 246 -9.02 3.10 12.81
CA ARG A 246 -10.26 3.37 12.06
C ARG A 246 -11.42 2.51 12.54
N GLN A 247 -12.62 3.10 12.61
CA GLN A 247 -13.86 2.34 12.77
C GLN A 247 -14.16 1.57 11.48
N LEU A 248 -14.42 0.27 11.61
CA LEU A 248 -14.86 -0.61 10.54
C LEU A 248 -16.17 -1.28 10.95
N ASP A 249 -17.26 -0.91 10.29
CA ASP A 249 -18.52 -1.65 10.38
C ASP A 249 -18.42 -2.97 9.62
N ARG A 250 -19.43 -3.83 9.77
CA ARG A 250 -19.46 -5.14 9.11
C ARG A 250 -19.25 -5.00 7.60
N GLY A 251 -18.30 -5.77 7.06
CA GLY A 251 -17.96 -5.82 5.64
C GLY A 251 -17.05 -4.67 5.17
N GLN A 252 -16.73 -3.69 6.03
CA GLN A 252 -15.81 -2.62 5.67
C GLN A 252 -14.35 -3.09 5.76
N SER A 253 -13.51 -2.46 4.94
CA SER A 253 -12.07 -2.69 4.90
C SER A 253 -11.28 -1.40 5.04
N TRP A 254 -10.07 -1.51 5.56
CA TRP A 254 -9.07 -0.46 5.65
C TRP A 254 -7.79 -0.90 4.95
N SER A 255 -7.37 -0.09 3.99
CA SER A 255 -6.08 -0.20 3.33
C SER A 255 -5.02 0.54 4.14
N LEU A 256 -4.03 -0.17 4.66
CA LEU A 256 -2.91 0.39 5.41
C LEU A 256 -1.60 0.17 4.65
N ASP A 257 -0.96 1.26 4.25
CA ASP A 257 0.38 1.22 3.70
C ASP A 257 1.40 1.16 4.85
N VAL A 258 2.28 0.16 4.80
CA VAL A 258 3.32 -0.02 5.81
C VAL A 258 4.68 0.07 5.14
N ALA A 259 5.54 0.92 5.69
CA ALA A 259 6.87 1.12 5.16
C ALA A 259 7.70 -0.17 5.26
N PRO A 260 8.57 -0.42 4.27
CA PRO A 260 9.54 -1.49 4.38
C PRO A 260 10.53 -1.27 5.53
N GLY A 261 10.99 -2.35 6.18
CA GLY A 261 11.89 -2.26 7.34
C GLY A 261 11.19 -1.96 8.66
N THR A 262 9.86 -1.77 8.67
CA THR A 262 9.08 -1.69 9.90
C THR A 262 9.28 -2.95 10.73
N THR A 263 9.61 -2.77 12.01
CA THR A 263 9.81 -3.85 12.99
C THR A 263 8.86 -3.67 14.17
N LYS A 264 8.58 -4.76 14.89
CA LYS A 264 7.73 -4.77 16.09
C LYS A 264 6.36 -4.13 15.85
N ALA A 265 5.80 -4.29 14.65
CA ALA A 265 4.52 -3.68 14.31
C ALA A 265 3.36 -4.62 14.56
N ARG A 266 2.22 -4.04 14.91
CA ARG A 266 1.01 -4.75 15.30
C ARG A 266 -0.20 -4.19 14.59
N ILE A 267 -1.10 -5.06 14.16
CA ILE A 267 -2.48 -4.75 13.81
C ILE A 267 -3.40 -5.53 14.76
N TRP A 268 -4.42 -4.88 15.31
CA TRP A 268 -5.42 -5.53 16.16
C TRP A 268 -6.79 -4.86 16.02
N GLY A 269 -7.82 -5.57 16.50
CA GLY A 269 -9.18 -5.06 16.57
C GLY A 269 -9.53 -4.63 18.00
N ARG A 270 -10.23 -3.50 18.14
CA ARG A 270 -10.75 -3.01 19.43
C ARG A 270 -12.26 -3.12 19.47
N THR A 271 -12.81 -3.45 20.64
CA THR A 271 -14.26 -3.65 20.82
C THR A 271 -14.88 -2.61 21.74
N ASN A 272 -16.18 -2.35 21.51
CA ASN A 272 -17.02 -1.49 22.34
C ASN A 272 -16.38 -0.13 22.64
N CYS A 273 -15.95 0.55 21.57
CA CYS A 273 -15.33 1.85 21.69
C CYS A 273 -16.34 2.99 21.59
N LYS A 274 -16.01 4.10 22.23
CA LYS A 274 -16.71 5.38 22.07
C LYS A 274 -15.68 6.49 21.96
N PHE A 275 -15.66 7.21 20.85
CA PHE A 275 -14.79 8.34 20.60
C PHE A 275 -15.61 9.61 20.36
N ASP A 276 -15.08 10.75 20.78
CA ASP A 276 -15.59 12.08 20.43
C ASP A 276 -15.12 12.52 19.03
N ALA A 277 -15.54 13.72 18.62
CA ALA A 277 -15.17 14.29 17.32
C ALA A 277 -13.66 14.55 17.17
N ASN A 278 -12.91 14.66 18.28
CA ASN A 278 -11.46 14.82 18.29
C ASN A 278 -10.72 13.47 18.29
N GLY A 279 -11.45 12.35 18.26
CA GLY A 279 -10.90 11.01 18.33
C GLY A 279 -10.39 10.62 19.72
N GLN A 280 -10.83 11.30 20.78
CA GLN A 280 -10.55 10.92 22.16
C GLN A 280 -11.69 10.08 22.74
N GLY A 281 -11.40 9.07 23.54
CA GLY A 281 -12.42 8.11 23.93
C GLY A 281 -11.89 6.93 24.72
N GLN A 282 -12.60 5.81 24.67
CA GLN A 282 -12.09 4.55 25.24
C GLN A 282 -12.68 3.34 24.51
N CYS A 283 -11.96 2.23 24.54
CA CYS A 283 -12.41 0.90 24.13
C CYS A 283 -12.44 -0.06 25.33
N GLN A 284 -13.32 -1.07 25.28
CA GLN A 284 -13.35 -2.13 26.30
C GLN A 284 -12.13 -3.06 26.21
N THR A 285 -11.72 -3.40 24.98
CA THR A 285 -10.52 -4.23 24.74
C THR A 285 -9.63 -3.58 23.70
N GLY A 286 -8.31 -3.79 23.81
CA GLY A 286 -7.33 -3.27 22.87
C GLY A 286 -7.17 -1.75 22.85
N ASP A 287 -7.67 -1.02 23.85
CA ASP A 287 -7.57 0.44 23.91
C ASP A 287 -6.12 0.92 23.80
N CYS A 288 -5.86 1.95 23.02
CA CYS A 288 -4.51 2.48 22.78
C CYS A 288 -4.39 3.92 23.27
N ASN A 289 -4.36 4.08 24.59
CA ASN A 289 -4.26 5.36 25.28
C ASN A 289 -5.42 6.31 24.95
N LYS A 290 -6.65 5.78 24.91
CA LYS A 290 -7.87 6.57 24.78
C LYS A 290 -7.96 7.36 23.46
N ARG A 291 -7.31 6.87 22.40
CA ARG A 291 -7.27 7.52 21.08
C ARG A 291 -7.81 6.64 19.97
N LEU A 292 -8.49 7.25 19.01
CA LEU A 292 -8.93 6.57 17.79
C LEU A 292 -7.72 6.14 16.95
N LYS A 293 -6.76 7.05 16.74
CA LYS A 293 -5.49 6.79 16.06
C LYS A 293 -4.41 6.44 17.08
N CYS A 294 -3.91 5.21 17.04
CA CYS A 294 -3.00 4.69 18.05
C CYS A 294 -1.57 5.17 17.83
N GLN A 295 -0.88 5.66 18.87
CA GLN A 295 0.54 6.03 18.81
C GLN A 295 1.44 5.02 19.55
N GLY A 296 0.97 3.79 19.69
CA GLY A 296 1.62 2.72 20.45
C GLY A 296 0.76 1.46 20.44
N TYR A 297 1.06 0.51 21.33
CA TYR A 297 0.32 -0.74 21.43
C TYR A 297 -0.99 -0.59 22.22
N GLY A 298 -1.93 -1.49 21.97
CA GLY A 298 -3.19 -1.56 22.71
C GLY A 298 -3.07 -2.38 24.00
N ASN A 299 -3.92 -2.07 24.97
CA ASN A 299 -4.02 -2.77 26.24
C ASN A 299 -4.64 -4.18 26.06
N PRO A 300 -4.09 -5.21 26.72
CA PRO A 300 -4.70 -6.54 26.79
C PRO A 300 -6.14 -6.56 27.36
N PRO A 301 -6.99 -7.52 26.96
CA PRO A 301 -6.71 -8.55 25.98
C PRO A 301 -6.89 -8.04 24.54
N ASN A 302 -5.98 -8.40 23.64
CA ASN A 302 -6.14 -8.16 22.22
C ASN A 302 -5.41 -9.23 21.40
N THR A 303 -6.14 -9.84 20.45
CA THR A 303 -5.52 -10.74 19.48
C THR A 303 -4.69 -9.90 18.50
N LEU A 304 -3.41 -10.25 18.35
CA LEU A 304 -2.46 -9.45 17.57
C LEU A 304 -2.11 -10.15 16.26
N ALA A 305 -2.09 -9.39 15.16
CA ALA A 305 -1.28 -9.70 13.99
C ALA A 305 0.05 -8.95 14.15
N GLU A 306 1.14 -9.65 14.42
CA GLU A 306 2.47 -9.06 14.59
C GLU A 306 3.32 -9.29 13.34
N PHE A 307 4.09 -8.27 12.95
CA PHE A 307 4.94 -8.39 11.79
C PHE A 307 6.21 -7.53 11.86
N ALA A 308 7.24 -8.03 11.17
CA ALA A 308 8.46 -7.32 10.87
C ALA A 308 8.76 -7.51 9.38
N LEU A 309 8.79 -6.42 8.62
CA LEU A 309 8.93 -6.47 7.16
C LEU A 309 10.39 -6.21 6.77
N ASN A 310 10.89 -6.89 5.75
CA ASN A 310 12.28 -6.75 5.27
C ASN A 310 13.38 -7.11 6.26
N GLN A 311 13.20 -8.16 7.03
CA GLN A 311 14.25 -8.65 7.90
C GLN A 311 15.33 -9.37 7.08
N PRO A 312 16.49 -9.72 7.68
CA PRO A 312 17.59 -10.38 6.98
C PRO A 312 17.13 -11.57 6.13
N ASN A 313 17.84 -11.80 5.01
CA ASN A 313 17.49 -12.76 3.96
C ASN A 313 16.23 -12.42 3.15
N ASN A 314 15.83 -11.14 3.12
CA ASN A 314 14.65 -10.67 2.40
C ASN A 314 13.38 -11.43 2.82
N LEU A 315 13.19 -11.55 4.14
CA LEU A 315 12.01 -12.19 4.72
C LEU A 315 11.18 -11.18 5.49
N ASP A 316 9.87 -11.30 5.37
CA ASP A 316 8.93 -10.72 6.31
C ASP A 316 8.60 -11.80 7.35
N TYR A 317 8.71 -11.46 8.64
CA TYR A 317 8.26 -12.33 9.72
C TYR A 317 6.87 -11.89 10.15
N ILE A 318 5.96 -12.86 10.25
CA ILE A 318 4.56 -12.64 10.58
C ILE A 318 4.07 -13.71 11.56
N ASP A 319 3.16 -13.31 12.44
CA ASP A 319 2.51 -14.23 13.36
C ASP A 319 1.15 -13.68 13.84
N ILE A 320 0.31 -14.59 14.36
CA ILE A 320 -0.77 -14.20 15.27
C ILE A 320 -0.30 -14.49 16.69
N SER A 321 -0.51 -13.55 17.60
CA SER A 321 -0.11 -13.69 18.99
C SER A 321 -1.28 -13.52 19.95
N ASN A 322 -1.40 -14.48 20.87
CA ASN A 322 -2.30 -14.45 22.03
C ASN A 322 -1.51 -14.24 23.34
N VAL A 323 -0.24 -13.80 23.27
CA VAL A 323 0.58 -13.50 24.45
C VAL A 323 0.02 -12.31 25.23
N ASP A 324 -0.62 -11.37 24.53
CA ASP A 324 -1.36 -10.24 25.10
C ASP A 324 -2.87 -10.55 25.23
N GLY A 325 -3.26 -11.83 25.18
CA GLY A 325 -4.64 -12.30 25.30
C GLY A 325 -5.39 -12.38 23.97
N PHE A 326 -6.69 -12.64 24.06
CA PHE A 326 -7.58 -12.82 22.91
C PHE A 326 -8.87 -12.03 23.10
N ASN A 327 -9.33 -11.33 22.06
CA ASN A 327 -10.62 -10.65 22.05
C ASN A 327 -11.42 -10.96 20.78
N ILE A 328 -10.80 -10.90 19.60
CA ILE A 328 -11.45 -11.05 18.31
C ILE A 328 -10.77 -12.16 17.51
N PRO A 329 -11.53 -13.14 16.97
CA PRO A 329 -10.99 -14.14 16.06
C PRO A 329 -10.31 -13.48 14.86
N MET A 330 -9.15 -14.00 14.43
CA MET A 330 -8.31 -13.34 13.43
C MET A 330 -7.76 -14.33 12.40
N GLU A 331 -7.69 -13.89 11.15
CA GLU A 331 -6.82 -14.44 10.12
C GLU A 331 -5.77 -13.40 9.74
N PHE A 332 -4.52 -13.83 9.61
CA PHE A 332 -3.43 -13.05 9.06
C PHE A 332 -2.76 -13.88 7.97
N SER A 333 -2.76 -13.38 6.75
CA SER A 333 -2.33 -14.17 5.60
C SER A 333 -1.83 -13.32 4.45
N SER A 334 -1.10 -13.94 3.54
CA SER A 334 -0.60 -13.30 2.34
C SER A 334 -1.63 -13.28 1.20
N VAL A 335 -1.57 -12.25 0.35
CA VAL A 335 -2.41 -12.10 -0.85
C VAL A 335 -1.93 -13.03 -1.97
N THR A 336 -0.63 -13.04 -2.26
CA THR A 336 0.01 -14.12 -3.03
C THR A 336 0.33 -15.27 -2.07
N PRO A 337 -0.15 -16.51 -2.32
CA PRO A 337 -0.09 -17.58 -1.32
C PRO A 337 1.35 -17.87 -0.87
N CYS A 338 1.62 -17.59 0.40
CA CYS A 338 2.84 -17.91 1.13
C CYS A 338 2.46 -18.53 2.48
N ARG A 339 1.61 -17.84 3.26
CA ARG A 339 1.13 -18.34 4.55
C ARG A 339 -0.30 -17.86 4.83
N VAL A 340 -1.06 -18.73 5.49
CA VAL A 340 -2.34 -18.40 6.12
C VAL A 340 -2.25 -18.80 7.59
N ILE A 341 -2.44 -17.85 8.49
CA ILE A 341 -2.44 -18.04 9.95
C ILE A 341 -3.86 -17.74 10.43
N LYS A 342 -4.46 -18.67 11.16
CA LYS A 342 -5.82 -18.49 11.68
C LYS A 342 -5.89 -18.79 13.17
N CYS A 343 -6.56 -17.89 13.89
CA CYS A 343 -7.01 -18.10 15.25
C CYS A 343 -8.51 -17.78 15.31
N SER A 344 -9.34 -18.76 14.93
CA SER A 344 -10.78 -18.56 14.69
C SER A 344 -11.70 -19.27 15.70
N LYS A 345 -11.14 -19.99 16.69
CA LYS A 345 -11.93 -20.72 17.70
C LYS A 345 -12.55 -19.74 18.72
N PRO A 346 -13.68 -20.12 19.36
CA PRO A 346 -14.39 -19.27 20.33
C PRO A 346 -13.66 -19.23 21.69
N ILE A 347 -12.49 -18.60 21.73
CA ILE A 347 -11.64 -18.54 22.92
C ILE A 347 -12.33 -17.77 24.06
N VAL A 348 -13.06 -16.69 23.76
CA VAL A 348 -13.75 -15.88 24.78
C VAL A 348 -14.78 -16.72 25.54
N ASP A 349 -15.60 -17.50 24.84
CA ASP A 349 -16.67 -18.33 25.43
C ASP A 349 -16.10 -19.46 26.31
N GLN A 350 -14.92 -19.96 25.95
CA GLN A 350 -14.28 -21.10 26.62
C GLN A 350 -13.17 -20.67 27.59
N CYS A 351 -12.98 -19.37 27.80
CA CYS A 351 -11.87 -18.85 28.57
C CYS A 351 -11.84 -19.44 30.00
N PRO A 352 -10.68 -19.89 30.52
CA PRO A 352 -10.54 -20.31 31.91
C PRO A 352 -10.97 -19.19 32.86
N ALA A 353 -11.63 -19.54 33.97
CA ALA A 353 -12.22 -18.57 34.88
C ALA A 353 -11.19 -17.53 35.38
N GLN A 354 -9.95 -17.96 35.61
CA GLN A 354 -8.83 -17.13 36.07
C GLN A 354 -8.37 -16.09 35.05
N LEU A 355 -8.69 -16.28 33.78
CA LEU A 355 -8.24 -15.44 32.66
C LEU A 355 -9.37 -14.59 32.05
N ARG A 356 -10.62 -14.83 32.48
CA ARG A 356 -11.80 -14.13 31.96
C ARG A 356 -11.76 -12.64 32.31
N THR A 357 -12.14 -11.82 31.34
CA THR A 357 -12.33 -10.38 31.49
C THR A 357 -13.43 -9.92 30.53
N PRO A 358 -14.10 -8.78 30.76
CA PRO A 358 -15.15 -8.33 29.86
C PRO A 358 -14.67 -8.20 28.40
N GLY A 359 -15.32 -8.93 27.49
CA GLY A 359 -15.03 -8.88 26.05
C GLY A 359 -13.79 -9.63 25.58
N GLY A 360 -13.12 -10.41 26.45
CA GLY A 360 -11.93 -11.15 26.06
C GLY A 360 -11.44 -12.21 27.06
N CYS A 361 -10.29 -12.80 26.74
CA CYS A 361 -9.58 -13.77 27.55
C CYS A 361 -8.12 -13.32 27.67
N ASN A 362 -7.68 -12.92 28.86
CA ASN A 362 -6.29 -12.52 29.08
C ASN A 362 -5.34 -13.72 28.95
N ASN A 363 -4.08 -13.44 28.60
CA ASN A 363 -3.02 -14.43 28.75
C ASN A 363 -2.59 -14.52 30.23
N PRO A 364 -2.13 -15.69 30.72
CA PRO A 364 -1.61 -15.82 32.09
C PRO A 364 -0.47 -14.84 32.42
N CYS A 365 0.36 -14.42 31.45
CA CYS A 365 1.39 -13.41 31.73
C CYS A 365 0.75 -12.08 32.18
N THR A 366 -0.27 -11.61 31.48
CA THR A 366 -1.01 -10.38 31.81
C THR A 366 -1.61 -10.44 33.21
N VAL A 367 -2.16 -11.59 33.60
CA VAL A 367 -2.87 -11.78 34.87
C VAL A 367 -1.91 -11.97 36.04
N PHE A 368 -0.99 -12.94 35.92
CA PHE A 368 -0.17 -13.39 37.05
C PHE A 368 1.17 -12.67 37.15
N LYS A 369 1.71 -12.13 36.05
CA LYS A 369 2.97 -11.39 36.00
C LYS A 369 4.17 -12.16 36.59
N ARG A 370 4.20 -13.48 36.43
CA ARG A 370 5.28 -14.36 36.91
C ARG A 370 6.16 -14.83 35.75
N ASN A 371 7.43 -15.12 36.05
CA ASN A 371 8.40 -15.62 35.06
C ASN A 371 7.90 -16.88 34.33
N GLU A 372 7.19 -17.77 35.02
CA GLU A 372 6.59 -18.98 34.43
C GLU A 372 5.73 -18.69 33.19
N TYR A 373 5.04 -17.54 33.16
CA TYR A 373 4.15 -17.15 32.07
C TYR A 373 4.75 -16.08 31.16
N CYS A 374 5.60 -15.20 31.71
CA CYS A 374 6.14 -14.03 31.03
C CYS A 374 7.57 -14.21 30.50
N CYS A 375 8.26 -15.28 30.92
CA CYS A 375 9.61 -15.62 30.45
C CYS A 375 10.66 -14.50 30.63
N THR A 376 10.53 -13.73 31.71
CA THR A 376 11.33 -12.53 32.00
C THR A 376 12.80 -12.83 32.30
N ASN A 377 13.14 -14.06 32.66
CA ASN A 377 14.50 -14.50 32.97
C ASN A 377 15.30 -14.93 31.72
N GLY A 378 14.80 -14.66 30.51
CA GLY A 378 15.52 -14.88 29.25
C GLY A 378 15.16 -16.19 28.53
N PRO A 379 15.82 -16.49 27.39
CA PRO A 379 15.56 -17.67 26.57
C PRO A 379 15.69 -18.97 27.37
N GLY A 380 14.71 -19.88 27.23
CA GLY A 380 14.65 -21.15 27.95
C GLY A 380 14.14 -21.06 29.40
N SER A 381 13.82 -19.87 29.91
CA SER A 381 13.39 -19.68 31.30
C SER A 381 11.93 -20.04 31.60
N CYS A 382 11.16 -20.38 30.58
CA CYS A 382 9.75 -20.76 30.67
C CYS A 382 9.43 -21.83 29.62
N GLY A 383 8.30 -22.50 29.79
CA GLY A 383 7.78 -23.46 28.82
C GLY A 383 6.25 -23.44 28.78
N PRO A 384 5.64 -24.36 28.02
CA PRO A 384 4.19 -24.46 27.95
C PRO A 384 3.56 -24.75 29.32
N THR A 385 2.52 -24.00 29.67
CA THR A 385 1.69 -24.17 30.87
C THR A 385 0.30 -24.64 30.48
N ASP A 386 -0.55 -25.05 31.44
CA ASP A 386 -1.93 -25.43 31.12
C ASP A 386 -2.72 -24.29 30.48
N PHE A 387 -2.46 -23.05 30.91
CA PHE A 387 -3.05 -21.86 30.31
C PHE A 387 -2.55 -21.60 28.89
N SER A 388 -1.25 -21.73 28.59
CA SER A 388 -0.79 -21.55 27.21
C SER A 388 -1.27 -22.69 26.30
N ARG A 389 -1.32 -23.94 26.79
CA ARG A 389 -1.92 -25.08 26.07
C ARG A 389 -3.40 -24.86 25.76
N PHE A 390 -4.15 -24.16 26.62
CA PHE A 390 -5.53 -23.76 26.32
C PHE A 390 -5.62 -22.91 25.05
N PHE A 391 -4.78 -21.88 24.90
CA PHE A 391 -4.72 -21.06 23.69
C PHE A 391 -4.19 -21.87 22.49
N LYS A 392 -3.11 -22.63 22.69
CA LYS A 392 -2.44 -23.36 21.61
C LYS A 392 -3.29 -24.45 20.98
N SER A 393 -4.04 -25.20 21.78
CA SER A 393 -4.96 -26.24 21.29
C SER A 393 -6.11 -25.67 20.44
N ARG A 394 -6.44 -24.38 20.63
CA ARG A 394 -7.50 -23.67 19.89
C ARG A 394 -6.96 -22.92 18.68
N CYS A 395 -5.75 -22.40 18.78
CA CYS A 395 -5.06 -21.69 17.72
C CYS A 395 -3.64 -22.24 17.54
N PRO A 396 -3.48 -23.39 16.86
CA PRO A 396 -2.19 -24.07 16.74
C PRO A 396 -1.11 -23.22 16.09
N ASP A 397 -1.47 -22.32 15.18
CA ASP A 397 -0.53 -21.43 14.50
C ASP A 397 -0.18 -20.17 15.30
N ALA A 398 -0.87 -19.87 16.40
CA ALA A 398 -0.66 -18.63 17.14
C ALA A 398 0.34 -18.80 18.29
N TYR A 399 1.08 -17.74 18.61
CA TYR A 399 1.85 -17.69 19.85
C TYR A 399 0.91 -17.78 21.05
N SER A 400 1.18 -18.75 21.92
CA SER A 400 0.42 -18.96 23.16
C SER A 400 1.16 -18.53 24.43
N TYR A 401 2.49 -18.40 24.34
CA TYR A 401 3.39 -17.88 25.36
C TYR A 401 4.63 -17.24 24.68
N PRO A 402 5.43 -16.43 25.38
CA PRO A 402 6.49 -15.61 24.75
C PRO A 402 7.58 -16.32 23.97
N GLN A 403 7.83 -17.62 24.20
CA GLN A 403 8.90 -18.39 23.53
C GLN A 403 8.34 -19.55 22.68
N ASP A 404 7.17 -19.34 22.07
CA ASP A 404 6.46 -20.30 21.22
C ASP A 404 6.87 -20.21 19.73
N ASP A 405 8.12 -19.82 19.44
CA ASP A 405 8.57 -19.46 18.09
C ASP A 405 8.47 -20.64 17.10
N ARG A 406 8.83 -21.84 17.55
CA ARG A 406 8.97 -23.03 16.70
C ARG A 406 7.72 -23.37 15.89
N THR A 407 6.54 -23.01 16.39
CA THR A 407 5.25 -23.36 15.76
C THR A 407 4.39 -22.16 15.41
N SER A 408 4.90 -20.94 15.64
CA SER A 408 4.08 -19.73 15.60
C SER A 408 4.71 -18.59 14.80
N LEU A 409 6.03 -18.62 14.58
CA LEU A 409 6.71 -17.65 13.74
C LEU A 409 6.73 -18.13 12.30
N PHE A 410 6.22 -17.32 11.39
CA PHE A 410 6.24 -17.64 9.96
C PHE A 410 7.01 -16.59 9.20
N ALA A 411 7.62 -17.03 8.10
CA ALA A 411 8.32 -16.16 7.19
C ALA A 411 7.66 -16.21 5.82
N CYS A 412 7.51 -15.03 5.20
CA CYS A 412 7.20 -14.89 3.80
C CYS A 412 8.33 -14.19 3.06
N PRO A 413 8.53 -14.45 1.75
CA PRO A 413 9.43 -13.65 0.96
C PRO A 413 9.01 -12.19 1.08
N SER A 414 10.00 -11.30 1.30
CA SER A 414 9.81 -9.87 1.61
C SER A 414 8.58 -9.36 0.89
N GLY A 415 8.54 -9.19 -0.41
CA GLY A 415 7.45 -9.45 -1.36
C GLY A 415 5.94 -9.24 -1.12
N THR A 416 5.44 -9.41 0.08
CA THR A 416 4.12 -9.92 0.26
C THR A 416 3.18 -8.80 0.69
N ASN A 417 2.06 -8.68 -0.03
CA ASN A 417 0.90 -7.96 0.47
C ASN A 417 0.14 -8.87 1.43
N TYR A 418 -0.46 -8.29 2.46
CA TYR A 418 -1.11 -9.06 3.50
C TYR A 418 -2.58 -8.68 3.68
N ARG A 419 -3.34 -9.64 4.20
CA ARG A 419 -4.69 -9.43 4.70
C ARG A 419 -4.76 -9.76 6.18
N VAL A 420 -5.46 -8.91 6.93
CA VAL A 420 -5.89 -9.16 8.30
C VAL A 420 -7.41 -9.18 8.30
N VAL A 421 -8.03 -10.27 8.73
CA VAL A 421 -9.49 -10.42 8.75
C VAL A 421 -9.94 -10.65 10.18
N PHE A 422 -10.77 -9.76 10.69
CA PHE A 422 -11.49 -9.96 11.95
C PHE A 422 -12.72 -10.83 11.70
N CYS A 423 -12.90 -11.87 12.52
CA CYS A 423 -13.92 -12.91 12.37
C CYS A 423 -13.89 -13.61 11.00
N PRO A 424 -12.76 -14.28 10.65
CA PRO A 424 -12.48 -14.76 9.29
C PRO A 424 -13.45 -15.79 8.71
#